data_AF-A0A2N2MS71-F1
#
_entry.id   AF-A0A2N2MS71-F1
#
_cell.length_a   1.000
_cell.length_b   1.000
_cell.length_c   1.000
_cell.angle_alpha   90.00
_cell.angle_beta   90.00
_cell.angle_gamma   90.00
#
_symmetry.space_group_name_H-M   'P 1'
#
loop_
_entity.id
_entity.type
_entity.pdbx_description
1 polymer ?
#
loop_
_entity_poly.entity_id
_entity_poly.type
_entity_poly.pdbx_seq_one_letter_code
_entity_poly.pdbx_strand_id
1 'polypeptide(L)'
;MPGKKYPETMEGIDAKIDFLHELINQAMNKRTKEMTLEDLIKLIDAVGKNSLCLARMMKIRVELINQQTGPSAMLRQTLLELEDEWPELKQLVADYPRYLQEGSSNQSTNDAKTNNENT
;
A
#
# COMPACT_ATOMS: atom_id res chain seq x y z
N MET A 1 -17.20 -7.86 20.12
CA MET A 1 -17.42 -7.99 18.66
C MET A 1 -16.15 -8.57 18.04
N PRO A 2 -16.07 -9.87 17.74
CA PRO A 2 -14.88 -10.45 17.12
C PRO A 2 -14.84 -10.05 15.64
N GLY A 3 -13.84 -9.27 15.25
CA GLY A 3 -13.59 -8.87 13.87
C GLY A 3 -13.34 -10.11 13.01
N LYS A 4 -14.14 -10.28 11.96
CA LYS A 4 -13.86 -11.26 10.90
C LYS A 4 -12.54 -10.82 10.25
N LYS A 5 -11.45 -11.54 10.56
CA LYS A 5 -10.17 -11.36 9.86
C LYS A 5 -10.41 -11.72 8.40
N TYR A 6 -10.47 -10.70 7.55
CA TYR A 6 -10.45 -10.89 6.11
C TYR A 6 -9.09 -11.51 5.76
N PRO A 7 -9.02 -12.48 4.84
CA PRO A 7 -7.72 -12.91 4.33
C PRO A 7 -7.05 -11.70 3.68
N GLU A 8 -5.92 -11.25 4.26
CA GLU A 8 -5.19 -10.06 3.81
C GLU A 8 -4.29 -10.36 2.59
N THR A 9 -4.07 -11.63 2.27
CA THR A 9 -3.23 -12.08 1.16
C THR A 9 -4.06 -12.54 -0.04
N MET A 10 -3.53 -12.32 -1.25
CA MET A 10 -4.19 -12.69 -2.52
C MET A 10 -4.50 -14.20 -2.58
N GLU A 11 -3.59 -15.06 -2.13
CA GLU A 11 -3.82 -16.52 -2.04
C GLU A 11 -4.95 -16.89 -1.07
N GLY A 12 -5.07 -16.21 0.07
CA GLY A 12 -6.14 -16.47 1.03
C GLY A 12 -7.51 -16.06 0.50
N ILE A 13 -7.55 -15.01 -0.33
CA ILE A 13 -8.76 -14.56 -1.03
C ILE A 13 -9.15 -15.54 -2.13
N ASP A 14 -8.19 -15.99 -2.93
CA ASP A 14 -8.42 -16.94 -4.03
C ASP A 14 -8.92 -18.30 -3.49
N ALA A 15 -8.28 -18.83 -2.44
CA ALA A 15 -8.75 -20.04 -1.77
C ALA A 15 -10.19 -19.91 -1.22
N LYS A 16 -10.58 -18.70 -0.77
CA LYS A 16 -11.93 -18.46 -0.27
C LYS A 16 -12.96 -18.32 -1.40
N ILE A 17 -12.57 -17.74 -2.53
CA ILE A 17 -13.37 -17.69 -3.76
C ILE A 17 -13.68 -19.11 -4.23
N ASP A 18 -12.65 -19.95 -4.35
CA ASP A 18 -12.78 -21.35 -4.77
C ASP A 18 -13.70 -22.14 -3.83
N PHE A 19 -13.50 -21.98 -2.52
CA PHE A 19 -14.36 -22.59 -1.51
C PHE A 19 -15.84 -22.15 -1.62
N LEU A 20 -16.09 -20.86 -1.88
CA LEU A 20 -17.45 -20.33 -2.02
C LEU A 20 -18.11 -20.81 -3.31
N HIS A 21 -17.36 -20.89 -4.41
CA HIS A 21 -17.81 -21.52 -5.65
C HIS A 21 -18.22 -22.97 -5.43
N GLU A 22 -17.37 -23.74 -4.75
CA GLU A 22 -17.62 -25.15 -4.47
C GLU A 22 -18.87 -25.34 -3.59
N LEU A 23 -19.04 -24.51 -2.56
CA LEU A 23 -20.24 -24.50 -1.72
C LEU A 23 -21.52 -24.21 -2.50
N ILE A 24 -21.48 -23.26 -3.44
CA ILE A 24 -22.64 -22.93 -4.28
C ILE A 24 -22.95 -24.11 -5.20
N ASN A 25 -21.94 -24.71 -5.83
CA ASN A 25 -22.12 -25.89 -6.69
C ASN A 25 -22.68 -27.08 -5.91
N GLN A 26 -22.14 -27.37 -4.73
CA GLN A 26 -22.66 -28.42 -3.85
C GLN A 26 -24.11 -28.15 -3.43
N ALA A 27 -24.46 -26.91 -3.11
CA ALA A 27 -25.83 -26.52 -2.81
C ALA A 27 -26.75 -26.74 -4.03
N MET A 28 -26.35 -26.29 -5.22
CA MET A 28 -27.14 -26.49 -6.43
C MET A 28 -27.31 -27.98 -6.79
N ASN A 29 -26.29 -28.80 -6.55
CA ASN A 29 -26.32 -30.25 -6.80
C ASN A 29 -27.16 -31.03 -5.79
N LYS A 30 -27.43 -30.46 -4.60
CA LYS A 30 -28.34 -31.06 -3.59
C LYS A 30 -29.82 -31.00 -3.96
N ARG A 31 -30.17 -30.37 -5.08
CA ARG A 31 -31.54 -30.31 -5.57
C ARG A 31 -32.01 -31.68 -6.05
N THR A 32 -32.61 -32.46 -5.16
CA THR A 32 -33.28 -33.73 -5.48
C THR A 32 -34.75 -33.51 -5.86
N LYS A 33 -35.30 -34.44 -6.65
CA LYS A 33 -36.71 -34.43 -7.10
C LYS A 33 -37.75 -34.46 -5.96
N GLU A 34 -37.34 -34.80 -4.73
CA GLU A 34 -38.22 -34.96 -3.55
C GLU A 34 -37.94 -33.92 -2.44
N MET A 35 -37.39 -32.75 -2.78
CA MET A 35 -37.10 -31.71 -1.79
C MET A 35 -38.36 -30.98 -1.35
N THR A 36 -38.56 -30.81 -0.04
CA THR A 36 -39.69 -30.04 0.48
C THR A 36 -39.53 -28.54 0.21
N LEU A 37 -40.63 -27.77 0.24
CA LEU A 37 -40.58 -26.32 0.04
C LEU A 37 -39.71 -25.62 1.10
N GLU A 38 -39.77 -26.06 2.36
CA GLU A 38 -38.96 -25.53 3.46
C GLU A 38 -37.46 -25.75 3.21
N ASP A 39 -37.10 -26.95 2.73
CA ASP A 39 -35.71 -27.25 2.39
C ASP A 39 -35.24 -26.41 1.20
N LEU A 40 -36.11 -26.20 0.20
CA LEU A 40 -35.81 -25.35 -0.96
C LEU A 40 -35.56 -23.90 -0.54
N ILE A 41 -36.34 -23.35 0.40
CA ILE A 41 -36.15 -22.00 0.94
C ILE A 41 -34.79 -21.88 1.64
N LYS A 42 -34.44 -22.86 2.48
CA LYS A 42 -33.12 -22.90 3.14
C LYS A 42 -31.98 -22.99 2.15
N LEU A 43 -32.16 -23.76 1.08
CA LEU A 43 -31.16 -23.90 0.02
C LEU A 43 -30.93 -22.57 -0.70
N ILE A 44 -32.00 -21.88 -1.09
CA ILE A 44 -31.94 -20.57 -1.76
C ILE A 44 -31.29 -19.53 -0.84
N ASP A 45 -31.63 -19.51 0.45
CA ASP A 45 -31.03 -18.59 1.42
C ASP A 45 -29.51 -18.86 1.60
N ALA A 46 -29.09 -20.13 1.65
CA ALA A 46 -27.69 -20.51 1.71
C ALA A 46 -26.92 -20.10 0.44
N VAL A 47 -27.49 -20.34 -0.74
CA VAL A 47 -26.89 -19.92 -2.02
C VAL A 47 -26.79 -18.39 -2.10
N GLY A 48 -27.83 -17.66 -1.68
CA GLY A 48 -27.84 -16.20 -1.66
C GLY A 48 -26.78 -15.59 -0.72
N LYS A 49 -26.62 -16.15 0.47
CA LYS A 49 -25.57 -15.72 1.41
C LYS A 49 -24.16 -16.00 0.87
N ASN A 50 -23.96 -17.17 0.26
CA ASN A 50 -22.67 -17.55 -0.30
C ASN A 50 -22.32 -16.72 -1.55
N SER A 51 -23.29 -16.45 -2.43
CA SER A 51 -23.08 -15.62 -3.62
C SER A 51 -22.79 -14.16 -3.27
N LEU A 52 -23.48 -13.61 -2.26
CA LEU A 52 -23.16 -12.27 -1.75
C LEU A 52 -21.75 -12.21 -1.13
N CYS A 53 -21.35 -13.24 -0.39
CA CYS A 53 -19.99 -13.34 0.17
C CYS A 53 -18.93 -13.42 -0.94
N LEU A 54 -19.20 -14.18 -2.00
CA LEU A 54 -18.35 -14.32 -3.17
C LEU A 54 -18.18 -12.99 -3.90
N ALA A 55 -19.27 -12.26 -4.18
CA ALA A 55 -19.22 -10.96 -4.82
C ALA A 55 -18.35 -9.96 -4.02
N ARG A 56 -18.48 -9.96 -2.69
CA ARG A 56 -17.62 -9.16 -1.81
C ARG A 56 -16.15 -9.58 -1.91
N MET A 57 -15.87 -10.88 -1.95
CA MET A 57 -14.50 -11.38 -2.04
C MET A 57 -13.84 -11.04 -3.38
N MET A 58 -14.58 -11.16 -4.49
CA MET A 58 -14.11 -10.75 -5.82
C MET A 58 -13.83 -9.23 -5.87
N LYS A 59 -14.67 -8.41 -5.23
CA LYS A 59 -14.43 -6.97 -5.12
C LYS A 59 -13.13 -6.65 -4.37
N ILE A 60 -12.91 -7.29 -3.21
CA ILE A 60 -11.66 -7.12 -2.43
C ILE A 60 -10.45 -7.54 -3.27
N ARG A 61 -10.55 -8.64 -4.03
CA ARG A 61 -9.50 -9.09 -4.94
C ARG A 61 -9.13 -8.02 -5.97
N VAL A 62 -10.12 -7.41 -6.62
CA VAL A 62 -9.91 -6.33 -7.61
C VAL A 62 -9.27 -5.10 -6.95
N GLU A 63 -9.73 -4.73 -5.76
CA GLU A 63 -9.16 -3.60 -5.02
C GLU A 63 -7.69 -3.83 -4.65
N LEU A 64 -7.32 -5.04 -4.24
CA LEU A 64 -5.93 -5.40 -3.96
C LEU A 64 -5.04 -5.38 -5.20
N ILE A 65 -5.54 -5.87 -6.33
CA ILE A 65 -4.82 -5.78 -7.62
C ILE A 65 -4.59 -4.32 -7.97
N ASN A 66 -5.63 -3.48 -7.89
CA ASN A 66 -5.49 -2.05 -8.16
C ASN A 66 -4.51 -1.34 -7.20
N GLN A 67 -4.40 -1.79 -5.95
CA GLN A 67 -3.42 -1.26 -5.01
C GLN A 67 -1.97 -1.69 -5.33
N GLN A 68 -1.77 -2.85 -5.94
CA GLN A 68 -0.43 -3.34 -6.30
C GLN A 68 0.03 -2.92 -7.70
N THR A 69 -0.88 -2.89 -8.66
CA THR A 69 -0.55 -2.70 -10.08
C THR A 69 -1.37 -1.60 -10.75
N GLY A 70 -2.17 -0.86 -9.98
CA GLY A 70 -2.93 0.27 -10.52
C GLY A 70 -2.07 1.51 -10.80
N PRO A 71 -2.64 2.53 -11.44
CA PRO A 71 -1.93 3.77 -11.78
C PRO A 71 -1.30 4.46 -10.56
N SER A 72 -1.95 4.38 -9.39
CA SER A 72 -1.44 4.92 -8.12
C SER A 72 -0.24 4.15 -7.59
N ALA A 73 -0.21 2.82 -7.77
CA ALA A 73 0.92 1.99 -7.38
C ALA A 73 2.14 2.27 -8.27
N MET A 74 1.91 2.39 -9.58
CA MET A 74 2.93 2.80 -10.54
C MET A 74 3.49 4.19 -10.22
N LEU A 75 2.61 5.17 -9.94
CA LEU A 75 3.03 6.51 -9.51
C LEU A 75 3.90 6.44 -8.25
N ARG A 76 3.48 5.68 -7.23
CA ARG A 76 4.25 5.52 -5.99
C ARG A 76 5.63 4.92 -6.27
N GLN A 77 5.72 3.91 -7.13
CA GLN A 77 7.00 3.31 -7.51
C GLN A 77 7.90 4.32 -8.24
N THR A 78 7.36 5.06 -9.21
CA THR A 78 8.13 6.10 -9.91
C THR A 78 8.56 7.24 -8.99
N LEU A 79 7.77 7.58 -7.96
CA LEU A 79 8.14 8.60 -6.97
C LEU A 79 9.28 8.12 -6.07
N LEU A 80 9.28 6.84 -5.68
CA LEU A 80 10.38 6.25 -4.93
C LEU A 80 11.66 6.19 -5.77
N GLU A 81 11.56 5.79 -7.03
CA GLU A 81 12.68 5.79 -7.97
C GLU A 81 13.25 7.19 -8.16
N LEU A 82 12.40 8.20 -8.35
CA LEU A 82 12.84 9.61 -8.41
C LEU A 82 13.47 10.10 -7.10
N GLU A 83 12.96 9.65 -5.96
CA GLU A 83 13.54 9.97 -4.64
C GLU A 83 14.93 9.33 -4.46
N ASP A 84 15.12 8.12 -4.96
CA ASP A 84 16.38 7.37 -4.92
C ASP A 84 17.39 7.85 -5.97
N GLU A 85 16.93 8.40 -7.10
CA GLU A 85 17.77 8.92 -8.17
C GLU A 85 18.46 10.25 -7.81
N TRP A 86 17.96 11.00 -6.83
CA TRP A 86 18.52 12.31 -6.44
C TRP A 86 19.10 12.39 -5.01
N PRO A 87 20.01 11.47 -4.62
CA PRO A 87 20.72 11.57 -3.34
C PRO A 87 21.70 12.75 -3.34
N GLU A 88 22.22 13.11 -4.51
CA GLU A 88 23.14 14.24 -4.73
C GLU A 88 22.48 15.59 -4.41
N LEU A 89 21.19 15.77 -4.73
CA LEU A 89 20.44 16.97 -4.33
C LEU A 89 20.20 17.00 -2.82
N LYS A 90 19.86 15.85 -2.21
CA LYS A 90 19.71 15.74 -0.74
C LYS A 90 21.02 16.10 -0.03
N GLN A 91 22.16 15.68 -0.57
CA GLN A 91 23.48 16.00 -0.05
C GLN A 91 23.85 17.47 -0.26
N LEU A 92 23.58 18.02 -1.45
CA LEU A 92 23.81 19.43 -1.77
C LEU A 92 23.00 20.38 -0.87
N VAL A 93 21.74 20.04 -0.57
CA VAL A 93 20.87 20.80 0.35
C VAL A 93 21.35 20.67 1.79
N ALA A 94 21.86 19.51 2.19
CA ALA A 94 22.44 19.29 3.52
C ALA A 94 23.77 20.05 3.73
N ASP A 95 24.54 20.22 2.66
CA ASP A 95 25.80 20.99 2.67
C ASP A 95 25.57 22.50 2.48
N TYR A 96 24.40 22.92 1.99
CA TYR A 96 24.01 24.33 1.81
C TYR A 96 24.26 25.24 3.04
N PRO A 97 24.01 24.82 4.30
CA PRO A 97 24.32 25.62 5.48
C PRO A 97 25.82 25.85 5.71
N ARG A 98 26.71 24.95 5.25
CA ARG A 98 28.17 25.11 5.38
C ARG A 98 28.71 26.19 4.45
N TYR A 99 28.19 26.26 3.22
CA TYR A 99 28.60 27.26 2.23
C TYR A 99 28.26 28.70 2.66
N LEU A 100 27.23 28.90 3.49
CA LEU A 100 26.90 30.21 4.06
C LEU A 100 27.83 30.62 5.23
N GLN A 101 28.48 29.66 5.88
CA GLN A 101 29.32 29.90 7.06
C GLN A 101 30.76 30.27 6.68
N GLU A 102 31.31 29.68 5.61
CA GLU A 102 32.63 30.04 5.08
C GLU A 102 32.69 31.46 4.50
N GLY A 103 31.56 32.00 4.02
CA GLY A 103 31.47 33.39 3.57
C GLY A 103 31.57 34.45 4.69
N SER A 104 31.38 34.07 5.96
CA SER A 104 31.39 35.01 7.10
C SER A 104 32.70 35.00 7.91
N SER A 105 33.65 34.09 7.66
CA SER A 105 34.90 33.99 8.45
C SER A 105 36.13 34.68 7.82
N ASN A 106 36.02 35.25 6.62
CA ASN A 106 37.19 35.84 5.93
C ASN A 106 37.42 37.34 6.24
N GLN A 107 36.84 37.89 7.30
CA GLN A 107 37.01 39.31 7.64
C GLN A 107 37.30 39.54 9.13
N SER A 108 38.30 38.85 9.69
CA SER A 108 38.93 39.30 10.94
C SER A 108 40.32 38.70 11.10
N THR A 109 41.34 39.37 10.55
CA THR A 109 42.73 39.34 11.06
C THR A 109 43.56 40.26 10.16
N ASN A 110 43.56 41.55 10.47
CA ASN A 110 44.63 42.49 10.08
C ASN A 110 44.61 43.67 11.04
N ASP A 111 44.90 43.42 12.32
CA ASP A 111 45.28 44.46 13.28
C ASP A 111 46.18 43.84 14.36
N ALA A 112 47.49 43.77 14.11
CA ALA A 112 48.51 43.82 15.16
C ALA A 112 49.92 43.88 14.55
N LYS A 113 50.69 44.90 15.00
CA LYS A 113 52.13 45.19 14.80
C LYS A 113 52.42 45.94 13.49
N THR A 114 52.96 47.17 13.51
CA THR A 114 54.06 47.69 14.33
C THR A 114 54.03 49.23 14.42
N ASN A 115 53.93 49.77 15.64
CA ASN A 115 54.64 51.01 16.00
C ASN A 115 56.08 50.60 16.39
N ASN A 116 57.11 51.23 15.81
CA ASN A 116 58.16 51.92 16.59
C ASN A 116 59.27 52.58 15.71
N GLU A 117 59.64 53.79 16.12
CA GLU A 117 60.97 54.43 16.11
C GLU A 117 61.58 55.08 14.84
N ASN A 118 61.50 56.42 14.84
CA ASN A 118 62.54 57.45 14.64
C ASN A 118 63.76 57.14 13.76
N THR A 119 64.03 58.00 12.77
CA THR A 119 65.10 59.04 12.79
C THR A 119 64.83 60.07 11.70
#